data_AF-A0A0A9D1C6-F1
#
_entry.id   AF-A0A0A9D1C6-F1
#
_cell.length_a   1.000
_cell.length_b   1.000
_cell.length_c   1.000
_cell.angle_alpha   90.00
_cell.angle_beta   90.00
_cell.angle_gamma   90.00
#
_symmetry.space_group_name_H-M   'P 1'
#
loop_
_entity.id
_entity.type
_entity.pdbx_description
1 polymer ?
#
loop_
_entity_poly.entity_id
_entity_poly.type
_entity_poly.pdbx_seq_one_letter_code
_entity_poly.pdbx_strand_id
1 'polypeptide(L)'
;MGQFFKQYLEPIKLNDIHIDWNSEDLSYLREDKFLVQFGKEVASATPLHGSDAVLKAHNMGADVRIQYNDQEDFERIARQFGIFEEWKDGIPRTAYKGVVVFRYNSSRRRIFLVGPDSLRQLGV
;
A
#
# COMPACT_ATOMS: atom_id res chain seq x y z
N MET A 1 6.28 28.70 0.66
CA MET A 1 6.63 27.59 -0.26
C MET A 1 7.28 26.48 0.56
N GLY A 2 6.83 25.23 0.43
CA GLY A 2 7.23 24.11 1.30
C GLY A 2 6.08 23.21 1.76
N GLN A 3 4.86 23.41 1.23
CA GLN A 3 3.67 22.63 1.59
C GLN A 3 3.86 21.13 1.31
N PHE A 4 4.44 20.77 0.16
CA PHE A 4 4.73 19.37 -0.18
C PHE A 4 5.68 18.70 0.81
N PHE A 5 6.73 19.43 1.23
CA PHE A 5 7.67 18.93 2.23
C PHE A 5 6.94 18.66 3.56
N LYS A 6 6.22 19.67 4.08
CA LYS A 6 5.50 19.55 5.35
C LYS A 6 4.42 18.47 5.34
N GLN A 7 3.73 18.31 4.22
CA GLN A 7 2.62 17.37 4.10
C GLN A 7 3.10 15.91 3.94
N TYR A 8 4.18 15.67 3.21
CA TYR A 8 4.52 14.32 2.78
C TYR A 8 5.96 13.88 3.05
N LEU A 9 6.94 14.78 3.00
CA LEU A 9 8.36 14.41 3.11
C LEU A 9 8.87 14.48 4.55
N GLU A 10 8.47 15.51 5.30
CA GLU A 10 8.83 15.74 6.69
C GLU A 10 8.49 14.54 7.60
N PRO A 11 7.34 13.85 7.46
CA PRO A 11 6.99 12.72 8.32
C PRO A 11 7.71 11.40 7.96
N ILE A 12 8.51 11.35 6.89
CA ILE A 12 9.20 10.12 6.49
C ILE A 12 10.22 9.75 7.57
N LYS A 13 10.01 8.58 8.19
CA LYS A 13 10.86 8.10 9.28
C LYS A 13 12.14 7.50 8.74
N LEU A 14 13.28 8.08 9.13
CA LEU A 14 14.58 7.44 8.99
C LEU A 14 14.63 6.20 9.89
N ASN A 15 15.00 5.05 9.32
CA ASN A 15 15.22 3.84 10.11
C ASN A 15 16.47 4.02 10.99
N ASP A 16 16.30 3.80 12.28
CA ASP A 16 17.32 3.94 13.33
C ASP A 16 17.85 2.59 13.85
N ILE A 17 17.34 1.49 13.30
CA ILE A 17 17.75 0.12 13.64
C ILE A 17 18.78 -0.38 12.63
N HIS A 18 19.95 -0.83 13.09
CA HIS A 18 20.95 -1.43 12.21
C HIS A 18 20.45 -2.76 11.63
N ILE A 19 20.62 -2.94 10.33
CA ILE A 19 20.31 -4.18 9.60
C ILE A 19 21.57 -4.53 8.81
N ASP A 20 22.11 -5.74 9.03
CA ASP A 20 23.22 -6.26 8.24
C ASP A 20 22.69 -6.89 6.95
N TRP A 21 22.42 -6.04 5.96
CA TRP A 21 21.85 -6.45 4.67
C TRP A 21 22.67 -7.49 3.91
N ASN A 22 23.98 -7.61 4.17
CA ASN A 22 24.83 -8.61 3.52
C ASN A 22 24.55 -10.03 4.05
N SER A 23 23.98 -10.13 5.24
CA SER A 23 23.64 -11.40 5.90
C SER A 23 22.17 -11.81 5.69
N GLU A 24 21.32 -10.92 5.15
CA GLU A 24 19.90 -11.19 4.90
C GLU A 24 19.68 -11.96 3.59
N ASP A 25 18.77 -12.95 3.60
CA ASP A 25 18.30 -13.58 2.36
C ASP A 25 17.27 -12.67 1.65
N LEU A 26 17.73 -11.93 0.65
CA LEU A 26 16.90 -11.07 -0.19
C LEU A 26 16.34 -11.76 -1.44
N SER A 27 16.49 -13.08 -1.55
CA SER A 27 16.07 -13.80 -2.76
C SER A 27 14.57 -13.68 -3.04
N TYR A 28 13.75 -13.39 -2.02
CA TYR A 28 12.31 -13.14 -2.15
C TYR A 28 11.97 -11.87 -2.95
N LEU A 29 12.92 -10.95 -3.13
CA LEU A 29 12.73 -9.72 -3.92
C LEU A 29 12.92 -9.93 -5.43
N ARG A 30 13.35 -11.12 -5.87
CA ARG A 30 13.39 -11.45 -7.31
C ARG A 30 11.96 -11.44 -7.87
N GLU A 31 11.79 -10.90 -9.07
CA GLU A 31 10.47 -10.62 -9.65
C GLU A 31 9.51 -11.81 -9.63
N ASP A 32 9.99 -12.99 -10.03
CA ASP A 32 9.22 -14.24 -10.06
C ASP A 32 8.71 -14.66 -8.67
N LYS A 33 9.56 -14.51 -7.64
CA LYS A 33 9.23 -14.84 -6.26
C LYS A 33 8.36 -13.77 -5.61
N PHE A 34 8.71 -12.50 -5.81
CA PHE A 34 8.00 -11.36 -5.25
C PHE A 34 6.57 -11.31 -5.77
N LEU A 35 6.37 -11.51 -7.07
CA LEU A 35 5.04 -11.50 -7.69
C LEU A 35 4.12 -12.55 -7.04
N VAL A 36 4.60 -13.79 -6.89
CA VAL A 36 3.83 -14.88 -6.29
C VAL A 36 3.55 -14.61 -4.82
N GLN A 37 4.54 -14.17 -4.05
CA GLN A 37 4.39 -13.90 -2.62
C GLN A 37 3.45 -12.72 -2.37
N PHE A 38 3.67 -11.59 -3.06
CA PHE A 38 2.86 -10.40 -2.92
C PHE A 38 1.42 -10.63 -3.39
N GLY A 39 1.22 -11.39 -4.47
CA GLY A 39 -0.11 -11.83 -4.91
C GLY A 39 -0.86 -12.62 -3.83
N LYS A 40 -0.19 -13.58 -3.18
CA LYS A 40 -0.78 -14.33 -2.06
C LYS A 40 -1.14 -13.43 -0.88
N GLU A 41 -0.29 -12.47 -0.54
CA GLU A 41 -0.56 -11.51 0.54
C GLU A 41 -1.80 -10.66 0.24
N VAL A 42 -1.87 -10.08 -0.96
CA VAL A 42 -3.04 -9.31 -1.42
C VAL A 42 -4.29 -10.19 -1.52
N ALA A 43 -4.16 -11.46 -1.92
CA ALA A 43 -5.28 -12.41 -1.97
C ALA A 43 -5.82 -12.74 -0.58
N SER A 44 -4.93 -12.87 0.41
CA SER A 44 -5.26 -13.25 1.79
C SER A 44 -5.87 -12.11 2.61
N ALA A 45 -5.70 -10.86 2.19
CA ALA A 45 -6.24 -9.69 2.86
C ALA A 45 -7.77 -9.62 2.74
N THR A 46 -8.45 -9.28 3.84
CA THR A 46 -9.92 -9.20 3.87
C THR A 46 -10.42 -8.09 2.96
N PRO A 47 -11.28 -8.39 1.96
CA PRO A 47 -11.81 -7.37 1.08
C PRO A 47 -12.83 -6.49 1.82
N LEU A 48 -12.66 -5.17 1.67
CA LEU A 48 -13.59 -4.17 2.19
C LEU A 48 -14.22 -3.41 1.04
N HIS A 49 -15.54 -3.30 1.10
CA HIS A 49 -16.37 -2.67 0.08
C HIS A 49 -17.31 -1.64 0.72
N GLY A 50 -17.83 -0.75 -0.13
CA GLY A 50 -18.76 0.30 0.25
C GLY A 50 -18.08 1.62 0.60
N SER A 51 -18.88 2.67 0.74
CA SER A 51 -18.41 4.02 1.07
C SER A 51 -17.74 4.12 2.45
N ASP A 52 -18.04 3.17 3.34
CA ASP A 52 -17.51 3.06 4.69
C ASP A 52 -16.27 2.13 4.79
N ALA A 53 -15.72 1.66 3.66
CA ALA A 53 -14.57 0.73 3.64
C ALA A 53 -13.36 1.27 4.42
N VAL A 54 -13.09 2.57 4.37
CA VAL A 54 -11.99 3.20 5.12
C VAL A 54 -12.27 3.18 6.63
N LEU A 55 -13.50 3.47 7.03
CA LEU A 55 -13.92 3.41 8.44
C LEU A 55 -13.84 1.98 8.98
N LYS A 56 -14.30 0.99 8.20
CA LYS A 56 -14.16 -0.43 8.51
C LYS A 56 -12.68 -0.81 8.64
N ALA A 57 -11.86 -0.35 7.71
CA ALA A 57 -10.42 -0.59 7.74
C ALA A 57 -9.82 -0.04 9.03
N HIS A 58 -10.12 1.19 9.47
CA HIS A 58 -9.58 1.73 10.72
C HIS A 58 -9.81 0.84 11.94
N ASN A 59 -10.98 0.18 12.03
CA ASN A 59 -11.39 -0.64 13.16
C ASN A 59 -10.97 -2.12 13.06
N MET A 60 -10.41 -2.57 11.93
CA MET A 60 -10.03 -3.97 11.75
C MET A 60 -8.66 -4.33 12.31
N GLY A 61 -8.56 -5.46 13.00
CA GLY A 61 -7.30 -6.01 13.51
C GLY A 61 -6.48 -6.86 12.51
N ALA A 62 -6.90 -6.93 11.24
CA ALA A 62 -6.31 -7.81 10.23
C ALA A 62 -5.86 -7.01 8.99
N ASP A 63 -5.10 -7.68 8.12
CA ASP A 63 -4.77 -7.16 6.79
C ASP A 63 -6.04 -7.01 5.95
N VAL A 64 -6.18 -5.87 5.28
CA VAL A 64 -7.37 -5.54 4.49
C VAL A 64 -7.00 -5.02 3.11
N ARG A 65 -7.86 -5.28 2.14
CA ARG A 65 -7.77 -4.71 0.80
C ARG A 65 -9.00 -3.89 0.45
N ILE A 66 -8.78 -2.69 -0.08
CA ILE A 66 -9.82 -1.78 -0.57
C ILE A 66 -9.53 -1.56 -2.04
N GLN A 67 -10.51 -1.83 -2.89
CA GLN A 67 -10.39 -1.53 -4.31
C GLN A 67 -10.65 -0.05 -4.56
N TYR A 68 -9.81 0.59 -5.36
CA TYR A 68 -10.11 1.89 -5.97
C TYR A 68 -10.44 1.69 -7.45
N ASN A 69 -11.32 2.53 -7.99
CA ASN A 69 -11.81 2.39 -9.37
C ASN A 69 -10.99 3.20 -10.38
N ASP A 70 -10.53 4.37 -9.98
CA ASP A 70 -9.79 5.31 -10.82
C ASP A 70 -8.89 6.20 -9.95
N GLN A 71 -8.28 7.21 -10.58
CA GLN A 71 -7.39 8.14 -9.91
C GLN A 71 -8.11 8.97 -8.84
N GLU A 72 -9.31 9.49 -9.12
CA GLU A 72 -10.06 10.33 -8.16
C GLU A 72 -10.46 9.52 -6.93
N ASP A 73 -10.93 8.29 -7.14
CA ASP A 73 -11.28 7.37 -6.06
C ASP A 73 -10.06 6.99 -5.21
N PHE A 74 -8.91 6.73 -5.85
CA PHE A 74 -7.66 6.52 -5.14
C PHE A 74 -7.27 7.73 -4.28
N GLU A 75 -7.26 8.93 -4.86
CA GLU A 75 -6.88 10.16 -4.15
C GLU A 75 -7.79 10.40 -2.94
N ARG A 76 -9.10 10.19 -3.10
CA ARG A 76 -10.09 10.26 -2.02
C ARG A 76 -9.83 9.26 -0.90
N ILE A 77 -9.46 8.02 -1.22
CA ILE A 77 -9.15 6.98 -0.22
C ILE A 77 -7.81 7.29 0.46
N ALA A 78 -6.77 7.60 -0.31
CA ALA A 78 -5.43 7.93 0.16
C ALA A 78 -5.44 9.11 1.14
N ARG A 79 -6.22 10.15 0.84
CA ARG A 79 -6.43 11.32 1.72
C ARG A 79 -6.95 10.95 3.10
N GLN A 80 -7.91 10.03 3.17
CA GLN A 80 -8.48 9.59 4.45
C GLN A 80 -7.49 8.81 5.31
N PHE A 81 -6.48 8.17 4.69
CA PHE A 81 -5.38 7.54 5.40
C PHE A 81 -4.19 8.46 5.67
N GLY A 82 -4.18 9.67 5.08
CA GLY A 82 -3.06 10.61 5.21
C GLY A 82 -1.79 10.15 4.50
N ILE A 83 -1.91 9.34 3.45
CA ILE A 83 -0.77 8.90 2.63
C ILE A 83 -0.67 9.75 1.34
N PHE A 84 0.35 9.48 0.51
CA PHE A 84 0.51 10.15 -0.78
C PHE A 84 -0.72 9.95 -1.68
N GLU A 85 -1.31 11.06 -2.12
CA GLU A 85 -2.38 11.08 -3.11
C GLU A 85 -1.81 11.10 -4.54
N GLU A 86 -0.53 11.46 -4.71
CA GLU A 86 0.06 11.74 -6.02
C GLU A 86 0.28 10.52 -6.93
N TRP A 87 0.14 10.81 -8.23
CA TRP A 87 0.46 9.91 -9.33
C TRP A 87 1.62 10.46 -10.18
N LYS A 88 2.36 9.57 -10.83
CA LYS A 88 3.32 9.88 -11.89
C LYS A 88 3.11 8.92 -13.04
N ASP A 89 2.87 9.47 -14.23
CA ASP A 89 2.63 8.71 -15.47
C ASP A 89 1.57 7.60 -15.32
N GLY A 90 0.48 7.89 -14.60
CA GLY A 90 -0.59 6.91 -14.37
C GLY A 90 -0.27 5.86 -13.31
N ILE A 91 0.74 6.08 -12.46
CA ILE A 91 1.11 5.17 -11.36
C ILE A 91 1.10 5.92 -10.02
N PRO A 92 0.36 5.44 -9.00
CA PRO A 92 0.44 6.01 -7.66
C PRO A 92 1.84 5.84 -7.05
N ARG A 93 2.25 6.78 -6.19
CA ARG A 93 3.48 6.62 -5.41
C ARG A 93 3.46 5.29 -4.63
N THR A 94 4.61 4.62 -4.59
CA THR A 94 4.85 3.32 -3.91
C THR A 94 4.02 2.12 -4.40
N ALA A 95 3.34 2.25 -5.55
CA ALA A 95 2.55 1.16 -6.11
C ALA A 95 3.41 0.09 -6.80
N TYR A 96 3.00 -1.16 -6.70
CA TYR A 96 3.43 -2.26 -7.57
C TYR A 96 2.21 -2.90 -8.24
N LYS A 97 2.18 -2.95 -9.58
CA LYS A 97 1.03 -3.43 -10.37
C LYS A 97 -0.31 -2.83 -9.93
N GLY A 98 -0.31 -1.53 -9.59
CA GLY A 98 -1.48 -0.79 -9.12
C GLY A 98 -1.86 -1.03 -7.65
N VAL A 99 -1.07 -1.77 -6.87
CA VAL A 99 -1.32 -1.95 -5.44
C VAL A 99 -0.41 -1.04 -4.62
N VAL A 100 -1.00 -0.17 -3.80
CA VAL A 100 -0.29 0.60 -2.76
C VAL A 100 -0.46 -0.12 -1.43
N VAL A 101 0.65 -0.41 -0.74
CA VAL A 101 0.64 -1.09 0.55
C VAL A 101 1.27 -0.21 1.63
N PHE A 102 0.62 -0.14 2.80
CA PHE A 102 1.15 0.57 3.96
C PHE A 102 0.64 -0.04 5.27
N ARG A 103 1.33 0.28 6.37
CA ARG A 103 0.87 -0.04 7.73
C ARG A 103 0.16 1.16 8.32
N TYR A 104 -0.87 0.91 9.13
CA TYR A 104 -1.71 1.96 9.71
C TYR A 104 -1.63 1.97 11.25
N ASN A 105 -1.60 3.15 11.87
CA ASN A 105 -1.54 3.35 13.34
C ASN A 105 -0.48 2.53 14.09
N SER A 106 0.75 2.45 13.58
CA SER A 106 1.88 1.72 14.20
C SER A 106 1.62 0.22 14.45
N SER A 107 0.59 -0.33 13.81
CA SER A 107 0.23 -1.74 13.93
C SER A 107 0.96 -2.61 12.90
N ARG A 108 1.01 -3.93 13.14
CA ARG A 108 1.61 -4.88 12.19
C ARG A 108 0.75 -5.13 10.94
N ARG A 109 -0.54 -4.80 11.01
CA ARG A 109 -1.48 -4.99 9.90
C ARG A 109 -1.18 -4.06 8.72
N ARG A 110 -1.55 -4.51 7.54
CA ARG A 110 -1.35 -3.85 6.26
C ARG A 110 -2.69 -3.48 5.64
N ILE A 111 -2.70 -2.34 4.97
CA ILE A 111 -3.78 -1.89 4.12
C ILE A 111 -3.26 -1.93 2.69
N PHE A 112 -4.00 -2.60 1.82
CA PHE A 112 -3.74 -2.69 0.40
C PHE A 112 -4.80 -1.86 -0.35
N LEU A 113 -4.40 -0.79 -1.02
CA LEU A 113 -5.25 -0.12 -2.00
C LEU A 113 -5.00 -0.77 -3.35
N VAL A 114 -6.02 -1.42 -3.90
CA VAL A 114 -5.89 -2.33 -5.05
C VAL A 114 -6.56 -1.70 -6.26
N GLY A 115 -5.81 -1.56 -7.36
CA GLY A 115 -6.34 -1.01 -8.60
C GLY A 115 -7.20 -2.01 -9.39
N PRO A 116 -7.94 -1.54 -10.40
CA PRO A 116 -8.93 -2.35 -11.12
C PRO A 116 -8.36 -3.62 -11.75
N ASP A 117 -7.16 -3.53 -12.31
CA ASP A 117 -6.49 -4.65 -12.98
C ASP A 117 -5.49 -5.39 -12.07
N SER A 118 -5.29 -4.93 -10.84
CA SER A 118 -4.20 -5.38 -9.98
C SER A 118 -4.29 -6.87 -9.65
N LEU A 119 -5.48 -7.39 -9.29
CA LEU A 119 -5.64 -8.81 -8.96
C LEU A 119 -5.27 -9.70 -10.15
N ARG A 120 -5.77 -9.37 -11.35
CA ARG A 120 -5.40 -10.06 -12.60
C ARG A 120 -3.89 -10.01 -12.86
N GLN A 121 -3.28 -8.83 -12.68
CA GLN A 121 -1.83 -8.66 -12.89
C GLN A 121 -0.96 -9.41 -11.86
N LEU A 122 -1.53 -9.71 -10.68
CA LEU A 122 -0.90 -10.50 -9.61
C LEU A 122 -1.20 -12.00 -9.70
N GLY A 123 -2.04 -12.44 -10.66
CA GLY A 123 -2.45 -13.84 -10.79
C GLY A 123 -3.39 -14.32 -9.67
N VAL A 124 -4.17 -13.39 -9.10
CA VAL A 124 -5.17 -13.62 -8.05
C VAL A 124 -6.58 -13.63 -8.62
#